data_AF-A0A1S8C4V2-F1
#
_entry.id   AF-A0A1S8C4V2-F1
#
_cell.length_a   1.000
_cell.length_b   1.000
_cell.length_c   1.000
_cell.angle_alpha   90.00
_cell.angle_beta   90.00
_cell.angle_gamma   90.00
#
_symmetry.space_group_name_H-M   'P 1'
#
loop_
_entity.id
_entity.type
_entity.pdbx_description
1 polymer ?
#
loop_
_entity_poly.entity_id
_entity_poly.type
_entity_poly.pdbx_seq_one_letter_code
_entity_poly.pdbx_strand_id
1 'polypeptide(L)'
;MTVAGQMLDTHPKDLGGIDRELLLACIDACLECAQACTTCADACLGEDMVAELTTCIRTNADCADVCATTGRVLSRRTGHDADVTRAVLEACAAACRACG
;
A
#
# COMPACT_ATOMS: atom_id res chain seq x y z
N MET A 1 3.84 -15.28 -9.66
CA MET A 1 3.76 -15.51 -8.20
C MET A 1 4.69 -14.52 -7.55
N THR A 2 4.17 -13.58 -6.76
CA THR A 2 4.99 -12.54 -6.10
C THR A 2 5.70 -13.10 -4.88
N VAL A 3 6.74 -12.38 -4.41
CA VAL A 3 7.45 -12.75 -3.18
C VAL A 3 6.49 -12.80 -1.99
N ALA A 4 5.55 -11.87 -1.90
CA ALA A 4 4.51 -11.86 -0.87
C ALA A 4 3.66 -13.15 -0.92
N GLY A 5 3.26 -13.60 -2.11
CA GLY A 5 2.51 -14.85 -2.28
C GLY A 5 3.27 -16.08 -1.78
N GLN A 6 4.55 -16.21 -2.14
CA GLN A 6 5.41 -17.31 -1.67
C GLN A 6 5.57 -17.31 -0.14
N MET A 7 5.70 -16.12 0.46
CA MET A 7 5.81 -15.98 1.92
C MET A 7 4.49 -16.28 2.64
N LEU A 8 3.35 -15.95 2.03
CA LEU A 8 2.03 -16.33 2.57
C LEU A 8 1.83 -17.85 2.53
N ASP A 9 2.28 -18.54 1.48
CA ASP A 9 2.16 -20.01 1.34
C ASP A 9 2.98 -20.78 2.36
N THR A 10 4.07 -20.18 2.86
CA THR A 10 4.98 -20.81 3.82
C THR A 10 4.74 -20.32 5.25
N HIS A 11 3.74 -19.47 5.49
CA HIS A 11 3.44 -18.96 6.82
C HIS A 11 2.92 -20.10 7.73
N PRO A 12 3.48 -20.30 8.93
CA PRO A 12 3.20 -21.48 9.76
C PRO A 12 1.83 -21.45 10.48
N LYS A 13 1.08 -20.35 10.39
CA LYS A 13 -0.25 -20.22 10.99
C LYS A 13 -1.31 -19.96 9.93
N ASP A 14 -2.52 -20.49 10.16
CA ASP A 14 -3.71 -20.22 9.38
C ASP A 14 -4.07 -18.72 9.36
N LEU A 15 -4.75 -18.28 8.31
CA LEU A 15 -5.13 -16.88 8.10
C LEU A 15 -6.33 -16.42 8.94
N GLY A 16 -7.02 -17.33 9.63
CA GLY A 16 -8.13 -17.00 10.53
C GLY A 16 -9.40 -16.61 9.78
N GLY A 17 -9.68 -17.27 8.65
CA GLY A 17 -10.86 -17.00 7.81
C GLY A 17 -10.72 -15.80 6.87
N ILE A 18 -9.54 -15.19 6.77
CA ILE A 18 -9.25 -14.17 5.76
C ILE A 18 -9.03 -14.84 4.40
N ASP A 19 -9.66 -14.30 3.37
CA ASP A 19 -9.41 -14.70 1.98
C ASP A 19 -7.97 -14.41 1.59
N ARG A 20 -7.21 -15.48 1.31
CA ARG A 20 -5.79 -15.40 0.94
C ARG A 20 -5.57 -14.63 -0.36
N GLU A 21 -6.44 -14.82 -1.35
CA GLU A 21 -6.28 -14.20 -2.67
C GLU A 21 -6.55 -12.70 -2.59
N LEU A 22 -7.59 -12.30 -1.86
CA LEU A 22 -7.87 -10.87 -1.61
C LEU A 22 -6.76 -10.21 -0.79
N LEU A 23 -6.24 -10.89 0.22
CA LEU A 23 -5.12 -10.39 1.02
C LEU A 23 -3.86 -10.18 0.16
N LEU A 24 -3.50 -11.18 -0.65
CA LEU A 24 -2.35 -11.11 -1.54
C LEU A 24 -2.51 -9.99 -2.57
N ALA A 25 -3.68 -9.91 -3.22
CA ALA A 25 -3.97 -8.86 -4.19
C ALA A 25 -3.86 -7.46 -3.56
N CYS A 26 -4.34 -7.29 -2.32
CA CYS A 26 -4.21 -6.01 -1.61
C CYS A 26 -2.76 -5.67 -1.28
N ILE A 27 -1.95 -6.64 -0.83
CA ILE A 27 -0.52 -6.44 -0.57
C ILE A 27 0.21 -6.03 -1.86
N ASP A 28 0.01 -6.77 -2.93
CA ASP A 28 0.68 -6.50 -4.22
C ASP A 28 0.26 -5.13 -4.76
N ALA A 29 -1.03 -4.79 -4.72
CA ALA A 29 -1.53 -3.47 -5.13
C ALA A 29 -0.97 -2.33 -4.27
N CYS A 30 -0.84 -2.51 -2.95
CA CYS A 30 -0.24 -1.50 -2.08
C CYS A 30 1.24 -1.27 -2.43
N LEU A 31 2.02 -2.32 -2.66
CA LEU A 31 3.44 -2.19 -2.97
C LEU A 31 3.67 -1.59 -4.36
N GLU A 32 2.86 -1.98 -5.35
CA GLU A 32 2.87 -1.40 -6.68
C GLU A 32 2.45 0.08 -6.65
N CYS A 33 1.37 0.41 -5.95
CA CYS A 33 0.90 1.78 -5.80
C CYS A 33 1.93 2.66 -5.08
N ALA A 34 2.60 2.15 -4.05
CA ALA A 34 3.67 2.89 -3.38
C ALA A 34 4.82 3.24 -4.33
N GLN A 35 5.22 2.29 -5.17
CA GLN A 35 6.25 2.50 -6.18
C GLN A 35 5.77 3.51 -7.23
N ALA A 36 4.55 3.35 -7.75
CA ALA A 36 3.97 4.23 -8.75
C ALA A 36 3.85 5.68 -8.26
N CYS A 37 3.35 5.89 -7.05
CA CYS A 37 3.23 7.22 -6.44
C CYS A 37 4.61 7.85 -6.20
N THR A 38 5.60 7.08 -5.77
CA THR A 38 6.98 7.57 -5.63
C THR A 38 7.53 8.05 -6.98
N THR A 39 7.35 7.27 -8.05
CA THR A 39 7.77 7.64 -9.40
C THR A 39 6.98 8.82 -9.95
N CYS A 40 5.69 8.92 -9.67
CA CYS A 40 4.87 10.05 -10.10
C CYS A 40 5.30 11.35 -9.42
N ALA A 41 5.58 11.33 -8.11
CA ALA A 41 6.11 12.48 -7.39
C ALA A 41 7.46 12.96 -7.98
N ASP A 42 8.38 12.02 -8.25
CA ASP A 42 9.67 12.33 -8.88
C ASP A 42 9.50 12.90 -10.29
N ALA A 43 8.61 12.33 -11.11
CA ALA A 43 8.29 12.86 -12.42
C ALA A 43 7.75 14.30 -12.33
N CYS A 44 6.80 14.56 -11.41
CA CYS A 44 6.26 15.91 -11.18
C CYS A 44 7.33 16.92 -10.74
N LEU A 45 8.36 16.48 -10.00
CA LEU A 45 9.48 17.34 -9.62
C LEU A 45 10.38 17.70 -10.81
N GLY A 46 10.41 16.88 -11.85
CA GLY A 46 11.17 17.11 -13.08
C GLY A 46 10.46 17.99 -14.12
N GLU A 47 9.20 18.35 -13.92
CA GLU A 47 8.41 19.15 -14.86
C GLU A 47 8.70 20.65 -14.77
N ASP A 48 8.71 21.35 -15.91
CA ASP A 48 8.90 22.82 -15.97
C ASP A 48 7.83 23.58 -15.17
N MET A 49 6.63 22.99 -15.03
CA MET A 49 5.47 23.57 -14.32
C MET A 49 5.35 23.04 -12.88
N VAL A 50 6.44 22.63 -12.22
CA VAL A 50 6.43 22.03 -10.86
C VAL A 50 5.64 22.83 -9.82
N ALA A 51 5.57 24.16 -9.93
CA ALA A 51 4.80 25.02 -9.03
C ALA A 51 3.28 24.68 -9.04
N GLU A 52 2.75 24.25 -10.18
CA GLU A 52 1.35 23.83 -10.35
C GLU A 52 1.10 22.39 -9.85
N LEU A 53 2.16 21.61 -9.65
CA LEU A 53 2.10 20.19 -9.27
C LEU A 53 2.34 19.92 -7.78
N THR A 54 2.49 20.97 -6.96
CA THR A 54 2.81 20.85 -5.54
C THR A 54 1.82 19.97 -4.76
N THR A 55 0.51 20.10 -5.03
CA THR A 55 -0.52 19.23 -4.44
C THR A 55 -0.36 17.78 -4.89
N CYS A 56 -0.11 17.54 -6.18
CA CYS A 56 0.09 16.20 -6.73
C CYS A 56 1.32 15.51 -6.10
N ILE A 57 2.43 16.23 -5.96
CA ILE A 57 3.64 15.73 -5.30
C ILE A 57 3.33 15.36 -3.85
N ARG A 58 2.61 16.24 -3.12
CA ARG A 58 2.27 16.02 -1.72
C ARG A 58 1.36 14.79 -1.54
N THR A 59 0.31 14.66 -2.34
CA THR A 59 -0.62 13.52 -2.25
C THR A 59 0.03 12.21 -2.68
N ASN A 60 0.92 12.23 -3.69
CA ASN A 60 1.72 11.07 -4.06
C ASN A 60 2.65 10.62 -2.93
N ALA A 61 3.34 11.55 -2.26
CA ALA A 61 4.22 11.22 -1.14
C ALA A 61 3.43 10.60 0.02
N ASP A 62 2.29 11.20 0.40
CA ASP A 62 1.42 10.65 1.45
C ASP A 62 0.88 9.26 1.05
N CYS A 63 0.43 9.10 -0.19
CA CYS A 63 -0.07 7.82 -0.71
C CYS A 63 1.02 6.74 -0.69
N ALA A 64 2.24 7.07 -1.12
CA ALA A 64 3.36 6.14 -1.13
C ALA A 64 3.69 5.59 0.28
N ASP A 65 3.78 6.47 1.28
CA ASP A 65 4.08 6.10 2.65
C ASP A 65 2.97 5.25 3.29
N VAL A 66 1.70 5.63 3.06
CA VAL A 66 0.55 4.90 3.59
C VAL A 66 0.43 3.53 2.91
N CYS A 67 0.58 3.44 1.59
CA CYS A 67 0.57 2.17 0.85
C CYS A 67 1.69 1.24 1.30
N ALA A 68 2.93 1.74 1.42
CA ALA A 68 4.07 0.95 1.89
C ALA A 68 3.85 0.43 3.33
N THR A 69 3.30 1.28 4.21
CA THR A 69 2.96 0.90 5.58
C THR A 69 1.87 -0.16 5.61
N THR A 70 0.83 0.01 4.79
CA THR A 70 -0.30 -0.93 4.67
C THR A 70 0.18 -2.30 4.20
N GLY A 71 0.97 -2.38 3.13
CA GLY A 71 1.54 -3.63 2.66
C GLY A 71 2.36 -4.36 3.74
N ARG A 72 3.14 -3.62 4.54
CA ARG A 72 3.89 -4.18 5.68
C ARG A 72 2.99 -4.69 6.80
N VAL A 73 1.92 -3.98 7.14
CA VAL A 73 0.96 -4.41 8.18
C VAL A 73 0.22 -5.66 7.74
N LEU A 74 -0.30 -5.69 6.51
CA LEU A 74 -1.03 -6.84 5.95
C LEU A 74 -0.16 -8.10 5.84
N SER A 75 1.13 -7.92 5.60
CA SER A 75 2.10 -9.02 5.54
C SER A 75 2.39 -9.68 6.90
N ARG A 76 2.04 -9.05 8.03
CA ARG A 76 2.26 -9.60 9.38
C ARG A 76 1.02 -10.37 9.83
N ARG A 77 1.12 -11.70 9.89
CA ARG A 77 0.00 -12.58 10.27
C ARG A 77 0.03 -13.06 11.71
N THR A 78 1.20 -13.06 12.36
CA THR A 78 1.32 -13.51 13.75
C THR A 78 0.78 -12.43 14.70
N GLY A 79 -0.16 -12.81 15.58
CA GLY A 79 -0.77 -11.87 16.53
C GLY A 79 -1.69 -10.87 15.83
N HIS A 80 -2.34 -11.28 14.75
CA HIS A 80 -3.20 -10.42 13.94
C HIS A 80 -4.27 -9.73 14.79
N ASP A 81 -4.27 -8.40 14.73
CA ASP A 81 -5.28 -7.53 15.29
C ASP A 81 -6.14 -6.97 14.14
N ALA A 82 -7.43 -7.30 14.17
CA ALA A 82 -8.37 -6.95 13.11
C ALA A 82 -8.70 -5.45 13.11
N ASP A 83 -8.71 -4.79 14.27
CA ASP A 83 -9.03 -3.36 14.39
C ASP A 83 -7.88 -2.51 13.85
N VAL A 84 -6.64 -2.87 14.18
CA VAL A 84 -5.45 -2.24 13.60
C VAL A 84 -5.42 -2.43 12.07
N THR A 85 -5.71 -3.65 11.60
CA THR A 85 -5.71 -3.94 10.16
C THR A 85 -6.77 -3.12 9.43
N ARG A 86 -7.98 -3.03 9.99
CA ARG A 86 -9.08 -2.22 9.44
C ARG A 86 -8.71 -0.74 9.38
N ALA A 87 -8.19 -0.17 10.46
CA ALA A 87 -7.83 1.24 10.51
C ALA A 87 -6.78 1.60 9.45
N VAL A 88 -5.78 0.74 9.25
CA VAL A 88 -4.73 0.95 8.24
C VAL A 88 -5.29 0.81 6.82
N LEU A 89 -6.16 -0.17 6.56
CA LEU A 89 -6.84 -0.32 5.27
C LEU A 89 -7.73 0.89 4.93
N GLU A 90 -8.46 1.42 5.91
CA GLU A 90 -9.30 2.61 5.73
C GLU A 90 -8.46 3.85 5.40
N ALA A 91 -7.34 4.03 6.11
CA ALA A 91 -6.38 5.09 5.82
C ALA A 91 -5.76 4.96 4.42
N CYS A 92 -5.37 3.74 4.03
CA CYS A 92 -4.86 3.46 2.68
C CYS A 92 -5.88 3.80 1.60
N ALA A 93 -7.12 3.35 1.78
CA ALA A 93 -8.18 3.63 0.82
C ALA A 93 -8.48 5.13 0.72
N ALA A 94 -8.39 5.88 1.82
CA ALA A 94 -8.55 7.33 1.81
C ALA A 94 -7.39 8.04 1.07
N ALA A 95 -6.15 7.62 1.32
CA ALA A 95 -4.97 8.17 0.64
C ALA A 95 -5.00 7.89 -0.86
N CYS A 96 -5.31 6.65 -1.27
CA CYS A 96 -5.43 6.30 -2.69
C CYS A 96 -6.51 7.10 -3.40
N ARG A 97 -7.67 7.35 -2.76
CA ARG A 97 -8.74 8.19 -3.33
C ARG A 97 -8.38 9.67 -3.43
N ALA A 98 -7.55 10.17 -2.52
CA ALA A 98 -7.11 11.56 -2.55
C ALA A 98 -5.99 11.79 -3.59
N CYS A 99 -5.23 10.74 -3.92
CA CYS A 99 -4.13 10.79 -4.87
C CYS A 99 -4.56 10.52 -6.32
N GLY A 100 -5.55 9.63 -6.53
CA GLY A 100 -6.03 9.19 -7.84
C GLY A 100 -7.06 10.10 -8.50
#